data_AF-A0A412YRP5-F1
#
_entry.id   AF-A0A412YRP5-F1
#
_cell.length_a   1.000
_cell.length_b   1.000
_cell.length_c   1.000
_cell.angle_alpha   90.00
_cell.angle_beta   90.00
_cell.angle_gamma   90.00
#
_symmetry.space_group_name_H-M   'P 1'
#
loop_
_entity.id
_entity.type
_entity.pdbx_description
1 polymer ?
#
loop_
_entity_poly.entity_id
_entity_poly.type
_entity_poly.pdbx_seq_one_letter_code
_entity_poly.pdbx_strand_id
1 'polypeptide(L)' 'MNSYNIYKKNNEATILYHAIARDEDQVMELAKEAGIDMDGLSIELERSNVKDQLGKPLSARIEDALIY' A
#
# COMPACT_ATOMS: atom_id res chain seq x y z
N MET A 1 -3.67 -5.13 -10.48
CA MET A 1 -3.41 -4.22 -9.35
C MET A 1 -1.93 -3.96 -9.26
N ASN A 2 -1.56 -2.87 -8.62
CA ASN A 2 -0.21 -2.50 -8.25
C ASN A 2 -0.05 -2.69 -6.74
N SER A 3 1.20 -2.63 -6.30
CA SER A 3 1.60 -2.74 -4.91
C SER A 3 2.30 -1.45 -4.51
N TYR A 4 1.92 -0.92 -3.35
CA TYR A 4 2.38 0.35 -2.82
C TYR A 4 2.89 0.19 -1.41
N ASN A 5 3.98 0.88 -1.09
CA ASN A 5 4.48 1.06 0.26
C ASN A 5 4.01 2.38 0.82
N ILE A 6 3.62 2.39 2.09
CA ILE A 6 3.23 3.60 2.82
C ILE A 6 4.16 3.76 4.02
N TYR A 7 4.84 4.89 4.11
CA TYR A 7 5.86 5.15 5.12
C TYR A 7 5.84 6.61 5.60
N LYS A 8 6.55 6.92 6.69
CA LYS A 8 6.67 8.31 7.15
C LYS A 8 7.57 9.07 6.19
N LYS A 9 7.16 10.27 5.75
CA LYS A 9 7.91 11.10 4.79
C LYS A 9 9.40 11.32 5.14
N ASN A 10 9.74 11.31 6.42
CA ASN A 10 11.10 11.53 6.91
C ASN A 10 11.84 10.23 7.32
N ASN A 11 11.24 9.07 7.08
CA ASN A 11 11.82 7.77 7.43
C ASN A 11 11.35 6.70 6.42
N GLU A 12 11.96 6.72 5.23
CA GLU A 12 11.67 5.81 4.12
C GLU A 12 12.08 4.36 4.42
N ALA A 13 12.96 4.16 5.42
CA ALA A 13 13.42 2.83 5.82
C ALA A 13 12.37 2.04 6.62
N THR A 14 11.29 2.69 7.08
CA THR A 14 10.24 2.04 7.87
C THR A 14 8.92 2.10 7.13
N ILE A 15 8.63 1.03 6.38
CA ILE A 15 7.31 0.81 5.77
C ILE A 15 6.32 0.52 6.91
N LEU A 16 5.24 1.30 6.97
CA LEU A 16 4.16 1.13 7.95
C LEU A 16 3.07 0.23 7.40
N TYR A 17 2.70 0.43 6.14
CA TYR A 17 1.62 -0.32 5.50
C TYR A 17 2.01 -0.73 4.09
N HIS A 18 1.39 -1.81 3.65
CA HIS A 18 1.45 -2.29 2.28
C HIS A 18 0.04 -2.29 1.69
N ALA A 19 -0.11 -1.72 0.49
CA ALA A 19 -1.40 -1.65 -0.19
C ALA A 19 -1.34 -2.31 -1.56
N ILE A 20 -2.37 -3.08 -1.88
CA ILE A 20 -2.67 -3.53 -3.24
C ILE A 20 -3.79 -2.65 -3.77
N ALA A 21 -3.54 -1.89 -4.84
CA ALA A 21 -4.51 -0.94 -5.38
C ALA A 21 -4.29 -0.70 -6.89
N ARG A 22 -5.26 -0.12 -7.58
CA ARG A 22 -5.16 0.20 -9.01
C ARG A 22 -4.31 1.46 -9.26
N ASP A 23 -4.40 2.44 -8.36
CA ASP A 23 -3.77 3.76 -8.40
C ASP A 23 -3.64 4.31 -6.95
N GLU A 24 -2.96 5.45 -6.79
CA GLU A 24 -2.78 6.11 -5.49
C GLU A 24 -4.10 6.61 -4.88
N ASP A 25 -5.07 7.03 -5.70
CA ASP A 25 -6.41 7.41 -5.23
C ASP A 25 -7.09 6.24 -4.49
N GLN A 26 -7.01 5.03 -5.05
CA GLN A 26 -7.56 3.84 -4.41
C GLN A 26 -6.78 3.46 -3.12
N VAL A 27 -5.48 3.78 -3.03
CA VAL A 27 -4.74 3.63 -1.76
C VAL A 27 -5.34 4.53 -0.68
N MET A 28 -5.67 5.78 -1.02
CA MET A 28 -6.29 6.73 -0.09
C MET A 28 -7.70 6.31 0.32
N GLU A 29 -8.50 5.76 -0.60
CA GLU A 29 -9.82 5.19 -0.29
C GLU A 29 -9.71 4.05 0.74
N LEU A 30 -8.82 3.08 0.48
CA LEU A 30 -8.58 1.94 1.38
C LEU A 30 -8.08 2.38 2.75
N ALA A 31 -7.16 3.35 2.81
CA ALA A 31 -6.65 3.88 4.06
C ALA A 31 -7.76 4.54 4.89
N LYS A 32 -8.65 5.31 4.24
CA LYS A 32 -9.80 5.93 4.91
C LYS A 32 -10.79 4.90 5.43
N GLU A 33 -11.09 3.86 4.66
CA GLU A 33 -11.97 2.76 5.08
C GLU A 33 -11.39 1.99 6.28
N ALA A 34 -10.06 1.85 6.33
CA ALA A 34 -9.34 1.23 7.44
C ALA A 34 -9.13 2.15 8.65
N GLY A 35 -9.47 3.44 8.56
CA GLY A 35 -9.26 4.42 9.62
C GLY A 35 -7.79 4.84 9.82
N ILE A 36 -6.96 4.71 8.78
CA ILE A 36 -5.55 5.10 8.79
C ILE A 36 -5.44 6.60 8.47
N ASP A 37 -4.74 7.34 9.33
CA ASP A 37 -4.41 8.74 9.07
C ASP A 37 -3.22 8.82 8.11
N MET A 38 -3.45 9.42 6.94
CA MET A 38 -2.46 9.55 5.87
C MET A 38 -1.66 10.87 5.98
N ASP A 39 -1.97 11.74 6.95
CA ASP A 39 -1.21 12.96 7.16
C ASP A 39 0.25 12.67 7.53
N GLY A 40 1.19 13.32 6.85
CA GLY A 40 2.62 13.09 7.04
C GLY A 40 3.16 11.75 6.52
N LEU A 41 2.33 10.93 5.87
CA LEU A 41 2.75 9.71 5.20
C LEU A 41 3.08 9.97 3.72
N SER A 42 3.85 9.06 3.13
CA SER A 42 4.20 9.03 1.72
C SER A 42 3.83 7.68 1.14
N ILE A 43 3.39 7.68 -0.12
CA ILE A 43 3.00 6.50 -0.90
C ILE A 43 4.05 6.32 -1.99
N GLU A 44 4.56 5.11 -2.16
CA GLU A 44 5.48 4.76 -3.23
C GLU A 44 4.99 3.51 -3.95
N LEU A 45 4.99 3.54 -5.27
CA LEU A 45 4.73 2.37 -6.10
C LEU A 45 5.92 1.40 -6.02
N GLU A 46 5.74 0.24 -5.38
CA GLU A 46 6.76 -0.80 -5.27
C GLU A 46 6.78 -1.69 -6.52
N ARG A 47 5.61 -2.19 -6.93
CA ARG A 47 5.45 -3.07 -8.11
C ARG A 47 4.18 -2.82 -8.88
N SER A 48 4.27 -2.90 -10.20
CA SER A 48 3.10 -2.85 -11.08
C SER A 48 2.61 -4.25 -11.47
N ASN A 49 1.31 -4.36 -11.76
CA ASN A 49 0.68 -5.58 -12.29
C ASN A 49 0.94 -6.85 -11.44
N VAL A 50 0.83 -6.70 -10.12
CA VAL A 50 1.00 -7.81 -9.17
C VAL A 50 -0.11 -8.84 -9.32
N LYS A 51 0.30 -10.11 -9.21
CA LYS A 51 -0.53 -11.30 -9.37
C LYS A 51 -0.22 -12.30 -8.27
N ASP A 52 -1.17 -13.17 -7.98
CA ASP A 52 -0.95 -14.32 -7.11
C ASP A 52 -0.09 -15.40 -7.79
N GLN A 53 0.19 -16.49 -7.06
CA GLN A 53 1.01 -17.60 -7.54
C GLN A 53 0.40 -18.33 -8.76
N LEU A 54 -0.90 -18.17 -9.01
CA LEU A 54 -1.62 -18.73 -10.16
C LEU A 54 -1.77 -17.71 -11.32
N GLY A 55 -1.18 -16.52 -11.18
CA GLY A 55 -1.24 -15.46 -12.18
C GLY A 55 -2.54 -14.66 -12.18
N LYS A 56 -3.41 -14.82 -11.16
CA LYS A 56 -4.63 -14.03 -11.04
C LYS A 56 -4.32 -12.67 -10.41
N PRO A 57 -5.03 -11.60 -10.80
CA PRO A 57 -4.88 -10.30 -10.15
C PRO A 57 -5.21 -10.39 -8.66
N LEU A 58 -4.39 -9.78 -7.81
CA LEU A 58 -4.70 -9.64 -6.39
C LEU A 58 -5.88 -8.68 -6.19
N SER A 59 -6.72 -8.95 -5.19
CA SER A 59 -7.77 -8.02 -4.73
C SER A 59 -7.18 -6.82 -4.02
N ALA A 60 -7.85 -5.67 -4.16
CA ALA A 60 -7.48 -4.45 -3.47
C ALA A 60 -7.59 -4.61 -1.95
N ARG A 61 -6.57 -4.16 -1.20
CA ARG A 61 -6.50 -4.24 0.26
C ARG A 61 -5.36 -3.36 0.79
N ILE A 62 -5.39 -3.03 2.08
CA ILE A 62 -4.27 -2.45 2.82
C ILE A 62 -4.01 -3.30 4.06
N GLU A 63 -2.75 -3.57 4.37
CA GLU A 63 -2.31 -4.44 5.46
C GLU A 63 -1.13 -3.78 6.20
N ASP A 64 -1.02 -3.99 7.52
CA ASP A 64 0.17 -3.60 8.30
C ASP A 64 1.42 -4.31 7.75
N ALA A 65 2.49 -3.54 7.56
CA ALA A 65 3.77 -4.11 7.20
C ALA A 65 4.43 -4.68 8.46
N LEU A 66 4.66 -6.00 8.51
CA LEU A 66 5.41 -6.63 9.59
C LEU A 66 6.86 -6.13 9.56
N ILE A 67 7.24 -5.32 10.54
CA ILE A 67 8.62 -4.93 10.82
C ILE A 67 9.28 -6.11 11.54
N TYR A 68 10.27 -6.76 10.91
CA TYR A 68 11.11 -7.78 11.55
C TYR A 68 12.40 -7.19 12.09
#